data_AF-A0A0C2W7B6-F1
#
_entry.id   AF-A0A0C2W7B6-F1
#
_cell.length_a   1.000
_cell.length_b   1.000
_cell.length_c   1.000
_cell.angle_alpha   90.00
_cell.angle_beta   90.00
_cell.angle_gamma   90.00
#
_symmetry.space_group_name_H-M   'P 1'
#
loop_
_entity.id
_entity.type
_entity.pdbx_description
1 polymer ?
#
loop_
_entity_poly.entity_id
_entity_poly.type
_entity_poly.pdbx_seq_one_letter_code
_entity_poly.pdbx_strand_id
1 'polypeptide(L)'
;MQSNPFEQMVKTDEELRSIFAEPGELVIRKVISGVHKHCREFISRSPFLVISTSDDSGFCTISPRGDSPGCVMVLDERLQDSYTNRLY
;
A
#
# COMPACT_ATOMS: atom_id res chain seq x y z
N MET A 1 -21.64 18.68 -20.47
CA MET A 1 -20.71 19.26 -19.48
C MET A 1 -20.56 18.24 -18.37
N GLN A 2 -19.39 17.63 -18.21
CA GLN A 2 -19.15 16.73 -17.07
C GLN A 2 -18.94 17.59 -15.82
N SER A 3 -19.79 17.40 -14.80
CA SER A 3 -19.60 17.98 -13.48
C SER A 3 -18.36 17.32 -12.86
N ASN A 4 -17.42 18.12 -12.37
CA ASN A 4 -16.28 17.60 -11.64
C ASN A 4 -16.80 16.90 -10.36
N PRO A 5 -16.58 15.58 -10.16
CA PRO A 5 -17.08 14.87 -8.99
C PRO A 5 -16.41 15.32 -7.69
N PHE A 6 -15.32 16.09 -7.77
CA PHE A 6 -14.57 16.62 -6.62
C PHE A 6 -14.89 18.10 -6.42
N GLU A 7 -16.09 18.39 -5.90
CA GLU A 7 -16.55 19.76 -5.61
C GLU A 7 -15.70 20.48 -4.54
N GLN A 8 -15.03 19.71 -3.67
CA GLN A 8 -14.18 20.22 -2.58
C GLN A 8 -12.75 19.68 -2.71
N MET A 9 -12.06 20.10 -3.77
CA MET A 9 -10.67 19.72 -4.00
C MET A 9 -9.73 20.56 -3.11
N VAL A 10 -8.97 19.88 -2.25
CA VAL A 10 -7.89 20.47 -1.47
C VAL A 10 -6.69 20.74 -2.38
N LYS A 11 -6.17 21.98 -2.37
CA LYS A 11 -5.09 22.43 -3.27
C LYS A 11 -3.77 22.66 -2.56
N THR A 12 -3.78 22.77 -1.23
CA THR A 12 -2.60 23.08 -0.43
C THR A 12 -2.54 22.20 0.82
N ASP A 13 -1.34 22.06 1.40
CA ASP A 13 -1.20 21.34 2.67
C ASP A 13 -1.92 22.09 3.80
N GLU A 14 -1.91 23.43 3.78
CA GLU A 14 -2.58 24.26 4.78
C GLU A 14 -4.11 24.04 4.79
N GLU A 15 -4.73 23.93 3.61
CA GLU A 15 -6.14 23.56 3.48
C GLU A 15 -6.40 22.15 4.06
N LEU A 16 -5.51 21.18 3.80
CA LEU A 16 -5.64 19.84 4.38
C LEU A 16 -5.57 19.88 5.90
N ARG A 17 -4.65 20.66 6.47
CA ARG A 17 -4.48 20.81 7.93
C ARG A 17 -5.63 21.56 8.60
N SER A 18 -6.37 22.38 7.87
CA SER A 18 -7.61 22.99 8.38
C SER A 18 -8.75 21.96 8.55
N ILE A 19 -8.71 20.86 7.79
CA ILE A 19 -9.73 19.78 7.80
C ILE A 19 -9.30 18.64 8.72
N PHE A 20 -8.02 18.27 8.68
CA PHE A 20 -7.44 17.17 9.45
C PHE A 20 -6.33 17.64 10.38
N ALA A 21 -6.44 17.29 11.66
CA ALA A 21 -5.38 17.53 12.64
C ALA A 21 -4.14 16.65 12.36
N GLU A 22 -3.01 17.01 12.97
CA GLU A 22 -1.81 16.17 12.94
C GLU A 22 -2.10 14.77 13.48
N PRO A 23 -1.56 13.71 12.85
CA PRO A 23 -1.77 12.35 13.30
C PRO A 23 -1.12 12.16 14.68
N GLY A 24 -1.84 11.48 15.57
CA GLY A 24 -1.29 11.11 16.88
C GLY A 24 -0.13 10.12 16.76
N GLU A 25 0.69 10.06 17.81
CA GLU A 25 1.91 9.23 17.88
C GLU A 25 1.69 7.77 17.47
N LEU A 26 0.59 7.14 17.90
CA LEU A 26 0.28 5.74 17.55
C LEU A 26 0.00 5.56 16.05
N VAL A 27 -0.60 6.56 15.40
CA VAL A 27 -0.88 6.53 13.95
C VAL A 27 0.41 6.65 13.16
N ILE A 28 1.34 7.47 13.62
CA ILE A 28 2.67 7.60 13.01
C ILE A 28 3.45 6.29 13.17
N ARG A 29 3.43 5.68 14.36
CA ARG A 29 4.18 4.46 14.67
C ARG A 29 3.74 3.21 13.89
N LYS A 30 2.46 3.13 13.49
CA LYS A 30 1.97 1.97 12.72
C LYS A 30 2.35 2.03 11.23
N VAL A 31 2.99 3.11 10.76
CA VAL A 31 3.41 3.24 9.37
C VAL A 31 4.61 2.33 9.10
N ILE A 32 4.45 1.41 8.16
CA ILE A 32 5.53 0.57 7.64
C ILE A 32 5.98 1.09 6.28
N SER A 33 7.29 1.32 6.12
CA SER A 33 7.91 1.87 4.90
C SER A 33 8.37 0.82 3.88
N GLY A 34 8.06 -0.46 4.12
CA GLY A 34 8.48 -1.59 3.30
C GLY A 34 7.63 -2.84 3.56
N VAL A 35 7.95 -3.93 2.85
CA VAL A 35 7.19 -5.18 2.97
C VAL A 35 7.61 -5.91 4.25
N HIS A 36 6.73 -5.88 5.26
CA HIS A 36 6.99 -6.50 6.56
C HIS A 36 7.26 -8.01 6.45
N LYS A 37 8.06 -8.57 7.36
CA LYS A 37 8.46 -9.99 7.35
C LYS A 37 7.29 -10.98 7.19
N HIS A 38 6.17 -10.71 7.84
CA HIS A 38 4.98 -11.57 7.75
C HIS A 38 4.33 -11.51 6.37
N CYS A 39 4.34 -10.35 5.72
CA CYS A 39 3.89 -10.22 4.33
C CYS A 39 4.81 -10.97 3.38
N ARG A 40 6.14 -10.89 3.58
CA ARG A 40 7.12 -11.64 2.78
C ARG A 40 6.90 -13.15 2.89
N GLU A 41 6.69 -13.64 4.11
CA GLU A 41 6.41 -15.06 4.37
C GLU A 41 5.08 -15.51 3.76
N PHE A 42 4.07 -14.66 3.77
CA PHE A 42 2.80 -14.95 3.11
C PHE A 42 2.97 -15.02 1.58
N ILE A 43 3.68 -14.06 1.00
CA ILE A 43 3.96 -14.01 -0.44
C ILE A 43 4.78 -15.23 -0.89
N SER A 44 5.83 -15.61 -0.14
CA SER A 44 6.68 -16.76 -0.48
C SER A 44 5.91 -18.08 -0.52
N ARG A 45 4.84 -18.20 0.28
CA ARG A 45 3.97 -19.39 0.32
C ARG A 45 2.82 -19.35 -0.67
N SER A 46 2.57 -18.21 -1.31
CA SER A 46 1.41 -18.04 -2.20
C SER A 46 1.69 -18.64 -3.58
N PRO A 47 0.95 -19.67 -4.02
CA PRO A 47 1.11 -20.28 -5.35
C PRO A 47 0.32 -19.53 -6.44
N PHE A 48 -0.42 -18.49 -6.06
CA PHE A 48 -1.34 -17.78 -6.94
C PHE A 48 -1.40 -16.30 -6.57
N LEU A 49 -1.47 -15.44 -7.58
CA LEU A 49 -1.63 -14.01 -7.45
C LEU A 49 -2.43 -13.44 -8.62
N VAL A 50 -2.93 -12.24 -8.43
CA VAL A 50 -3.67 -11.49 -9.45
C VAL A 50 -3.04 -10.12 -9.57
N ILE A 51 -2.67 -9.73 -10.80
CA ILE A 51 -2.14 -8.40 -11.11
C ILE A 51 -3.17 -7.65 -11.96
N SER A 52 -3.42 -6.39 -11.61
CA SER A 52 -4.28 -5.49 -12.38
C SER A 52 -3.49 -4.27 -12.83
N THR A 53 -3.75 -3.83 -14.06
CA THR A 53 -3.20 -2.58 -14.62
C THR A 53 -4.33 -1.79 -15.28
N SER A 54 -4.28 -0.46 -15.20
CA SER A 54 -5.21 0.45 -15.87
C SER A 54 -4.55 1.19 -17.02
N ASP A 55 -5.32 1.51 -18.06
CA ASP A 55 -4.92 2.46 -19.09
C ASP A 55 -5.15 3.92 -18.65
N ASP A 56 -4.82 4.87 -19.54
CA ASP A 56 -4.96 6.32 -19.30
C ASP A 56 -6.43 6.75 -19.13
N SER A 57 -7.38 5.92 -19.56
CA SER A 57 -8.83 6.14 -19.39
C SER A 57 -9.37 5.47 -18.12
N GLY A 58 -8.52 4.80 -17.35
CA GLY A 58 -8.88 4.11 -16.10
C GLY A 58 -9.47 2.71 -16.30
N PHE A 59 -9.50 2.17 -17.53
CA PHE A 59 -9.98 0.82 -17.77
C PHE A 59 -8.98 -0.21 -17.24
N CYS A 60 -9.43 -1.03 -16.31
CA CYS A 60 -8.59 -2.03 -15.65
C CYS A 60 -8.66 -3.39 -16.38
N THR A 61 -7.51 -4.04 -16.52
CA THR A 61 -7.37 -5.42 -17.00
C THR A 61 -6.70 -6.27 -15.93
N ILE A 62 -7.07 -7.55 -15.86
CA ILE A 62 -6.64 -8.47 -14.80
C ILE A 62 -5.93 -9.67 -15.42
N SER A 63 -4.77 -10.02 -14.86
CA SER A 63 -3.99 -11.21 -15.20
C SER A 63 -3.79 -12.09 -13.97
N PRO A 64 -4.44 -13.27 -13.89
CA PRO A 64 -4.10 -14.28 -12.89
C PRO A 64 -2.74 -14.92 -13.23
N ARG A 65 -1.90 -15.15 -12.23
CA ARG A 65 -0.61 -15.86 -12.34
C ARG A 65 -0.53 -16.91 -11.24
N GLY A 66 0.03 -18.06 -11.56
CA GLY A 66 0.24 -19.10 -10.56
C GLY A 66 1.31 -20.09 -10.99
N ASP A 67 2.00 -20.64 -10.00
CA ASP A 67 3.02 -21.69 -10.10
C ASP A 67 3.23 -22.27 -8.68
N SER A 68 4.26 -23.08 -8.48
CA SER A 68 4.65 -23.58 -7.16
C SER A 68 4.96 -22.42 -6.19
N PRO A 69 4.75 -22.61 -4.87
CA PRO A 69 5.16 -21.63 -3.86
C PRO A 69 6.61 -21.17 -4.07
N GLY A 70 6.83 -19.86 -3.94
CA GLY A 70 8.13 -19.22 -4.21
C GLY A 70 8.25 -18.63 -5.62
N CYS A 71 7.18 -18.66 -6.43
CA CYS A 71 7.17 -18.06 -7.76
C CYS A 71 7.22 -16.52 -7.78
N VAL A 72 7.08 -15.88 -6.61
CA VAL A 72 7.19 -14.43 -6.42
C VAL A 72 8.44 -14.10 -5.60
N MET A 73 9.29 -13.22 -6.14
CA MET A 73 10.47 -12.72 -5.47
C MET A 73 10.23 -11.31 -4.92
N VAL A 74 10.39 -11.13 -3.61
CA VAL A 74 10.34 -9.81 -2.98
C VAL A 74 11.72 -9.17 -3.06
N LEU A 75 11.86 -8.12 -3.87
CA LEU A 75 13.13 -7.41 -4.13
C LEU A 75 13.56 -6.45 -3.01
N ASP A 76 12.72 -6.25 -1.99
CA ASP A 76 13.03 -5.30 -0.92
C ASP A 76 14.21 -5.82 -0.08
N GLU A 77 15.31 -5.06 -0.09
CA GLU A 77 16.52 -5.33 0.72
C GLU A 77 16.42 -4.73 2.12
N ARG A 78 15.42 -3.88 2.39
CA ARG A 78 15.23 -3.29 3.71
C ARG A 78 14.72 -4.36 4.66
N LEU A 79 15.64 -4.95 5.42
CA LEU A 79 15.30 -5.66 6.63
C LEU A 79 14.68 -4.63 7.59
N GLN A 80 13.35 -4.63 7.72
CA GLN A 80 12.70 -4.03 8.88
C GLN A 80 12.94 -4.92 10.11
N ASP A 81 14.20 -5.16 10.44
CA ASP A 81 14.62 -5.84 11.65
C ASP A 81 15.06 -4.78 12.66
N SER A 82 14.08 -4.15 13.29
CA SER A 82 14.28 -3.49 14.58
C SER A 82 12.95 -3.29 15.28
N TYR A 83 12.51 -4.32 16.01
CA TYR A 83 11.73 -4.15 17.25
C TYR A 83 10.61 -3.07 17.27
N THR A 84 9.81 -2.90 16.21
CA THR A 84 8.70 -1.92 16.19
C THR A 84 7.38 -2.49 16.68
N ASN A 85 7.39 -3.60 17.43
CA ASN A 85 6.19 -4.06 18.11
C ASN A 85 6.50 -4.77 19.44
N ARG A 86 7.01 -4.00 20.40
CA ARG A 86 7.00 -4.38 21.82
C ARG A 86 5.79 -3.74 22.51
N LEU A 87 4.61 -3.85 21.90
CA LEU A 87 3.32 -3.48 22.49
C LEU A 87 2.22 -4.41 21.93
N TYR A 88 2.35 -5.70 22.23
CA TYR A 88 1.26 -6.42 22.87
C TYR A 88 1.57 -6.47 24.37
#